data_AF-A0ABD6XJF9-F1
#
_entry.id   AF-A0ABD6XJF9-F1
#
_cell.length_a   1.000
_cell.length_b   1.000
_cell.length_c   1.000
_cell.angle_alpha   90.00
_cell.angle_beta   90.00
_cell.angle_gamma   90.00
#
_symmetry.space_group_name_H-M   'P 1'
#
loop_
_entity.id
_entity.type
_entity.pdbx_description
1 polymer ?
#
loop_
_entity_poly.entity_id
_entity_poly.type
_entity_poly.pdbx_seq_one_letter_code
_entity_poly.pdbx_strand_id
1 'polypeptide(L)'
;MSFRQFEARVMLWPAIHFTAIIKSRHHDEYEIYAIDDNSNIKTRLFLCFADNENHASLLIKQFTLWLIKINALKRSQQREKGRTETTSLSE
;
A
#
# COMPACT_ATOMS: atom_id res chain seq x y z
N MET A 1 5.06 12.93 4.64
CA MET A 1 5.81 11.72 4.20
C MET A 1 6.09 11.83 2.70
N SER A 2 7.28 11.46 2.22
CA SER A 2 7.60 11.42 0.77
C SER A 2 7.22 10.09 0.11
N PHE A 3 7.15 10.03 -1.22
CA PHE A 3 6.84 8.78 -1.95
C PHE A 3 7.81 7.66 -1.61
N ARG A 4 9.13 7.93 -1.56
CA ARG A 4 10.14 6.90 -1.23
C ARG A 4 9.97 6.35 0.18
N GLN A 5 9.62 7.20 1.15
CA GLN A 5 9.36 6.75 2.52
C GLN A 5 8.11 5.87 2.58
N PHE A 6 7.05 6.25 1.86
CA PHE A 6 5.82 5.47 1.76
C PHE A 6 6.08 4.10 1.11
N GLU A 7 6.78 4.08 -0.03
CA GLU A 7 7.15 2.86 -0.74
C GLU A 7 7.98 1.93 0.14
N ALA A 8 9.05 2.44 0.78
CA ALA A 8 9.86 1.64 1.69
C ALA A 8 9.02 1.02 2.81
N ARG A 9 8.09 1.79 3.41
CA ARG A 9 7.25 1.32 4.52
C ARG A 9 6.28 0.22 4.08
N VAL A 10 5.64 0.36 2.92
CA VAL A 10 4.75 -0.66 2.33
C VAL A 10 5.54 -1.92 1.93
N MET A 11 6.78 -1.75 1.46
CA MET A 11 7.63 -2.85 1.01
C MET A 11 8.27 -3.65 2.15
N LEU A 12 8.27 -3.15 3.39
CA LEU A 12 8.71 -3.91 4.57
C LEU A 12 7.88 -5.16 4.84
N TRP A 13 6.66 -5.22 4.30
CA TRP A 13 5.74 -6.35 4.45
C TRP A 13 5.48 -6.99 3.08
N PRO A 14 6.48 -7.67 2.48
CA PRO A 14 6.39 -8.13 1.10
C PRO A 14 5.32 -9.21 0.88
N ALA A 15 4.95 -9.93 1.94
CA ALA A 15 3.90 -10.94 1.92
C ALA A 15 2.48 -10.36 1.96
N ILE A 16 2.32 -9.06 2.26
CA ILE A 16 1.01 -8.42 2.36
C ILE A 16 0.72 -7.59 1.12
N HIS A 17 -0.49 -7.77 0.57
CA HIS A 17 -0.97 -6.99 -0.54
C HIS A 17 -1.91 -5.88 -0.07
N PHE A 18 -1.33 -4.77 0.40
CA PHE A 18 -2.14 -3.61 0.76
C PHE A 18 -2.90 -3.08 -0.46
N THR A 19 -4.21 -2.88 -0.30
CA THR A 19 -5.14 -2.50 -1.37
C THR A 19 -5.91 -1.22 -1.09
N ALA A 20 -6.00 -0.78 0.17
CA ALA A 20 -6.72 0.42 0.54
C ALA A 20 -5.98 1.26 1.59
N ILE A 21 -6.30 2.56 1.60
CA ILE A 21 -5.87 3.51 2.63
C ILE A 21 -7.10 3.94 3.41
N ILE A 22 -7.07 3.80 4.73
CA ILE A 22 -8.17 4.18 5.62
C ILE A 22 -7.69 5.19 6.67
N LYS A 23 -8.64 5.88 7.28
CA LYS A 23 -8.41 6.63 8.52
C LYS A 23 -9.17 6.03 9.69
N SER A 24 -8.64 6.21 10.88
CA SER A 24 -9.34 6.02 12.14
C SER A 24 -9.24 7.31 12.95
N ARG A 25 -10.36 7.74 13.56
CA ARG A 25 -10.34 8.90 14.44
C ARG A 25 -9.89 8.46 15.83
N HIS A 26 -8.85 9.11 16.35
CA HIS A 26 -8.33 8.86 17.69
C HIS A 26 -8.27 10.19 18.44
N HIS A 27 -9.24 10.42 19.33
CA HIS A 27 -9.48 11.71 19.97
C HIS A 27 -9.66 12.85 18.94
N ASP A 28 -8.72 13.79 18.92
CA ASP A 28 -8.72 14.99 18.09
C ASP A 28 -7.90 14.82 16.80
N GLU A 29 -7.20 13.68 16.65
CA GLU A 29 -6.34 13.38 15.50
C GLU A 29 -6.92 12.24 14.64
N TYR A 30 -6.39 12.13 13.42
CA TYR A 30 -6.71 11.05 12.50
C TYR A 30 -5.48 10.19 12.24
N GLU A 31 -5.57 8.91 12.54
CA GLU A 31 -4.57 7.92 12.20
C GLU A 31 -4.81 7.39 10.79
N ILE A 32 -3.77 7.34 9.96
CA ILE A 32 -3.83 6.86 8.59
C ILE A 32 -3.16 5.50 8.49
N TYR A 33 -3.83 4.54 7.85
CA TYR A 33 -3.38 3.16 7.71
C TYR A 33 -3.44 2.69 6.27
N ALA A 34 -2.52 1.82 5.88
CA ALA A 34 -2.68 0.92 4.74
C ALA A 34 -3.26 -0.42 5.21
N ILE A 35 -4.21 -0.98 4.46
CA ILE A 35 -4.85 -2.26 4.75
C ILE A 35 -4.87 -3.17 3.53
N ASP A 36 -4.91 -4.48 3.78
CA ASP A 36 -5.33 -5.46 2.79
C ASP A 36 -6.84 -5.69 2.95
N ASP A 37 -7.63 -4.98 2.14
CA ASP A 37 -9.10 -5.04 2.16
C ASP A 37 -9.65 -6.33 1.51
N ASN A 38 -8.78 -7.12 0.87
CA ASN A 38 -9.17 -8.39 0.26
C ASN A 38 -8.99 -9.58 1.22
N SER A 39 -8.28 -9.38 2.34
CA SER A 39 -8.01 -10.42 3.32
C SER A 39 -8.99 -10.37 4.49
N ASN A 40 -9.43 -11.55 4.93
CA ASN A 40 -10.19 -11.69 6.18
C ASN A 40 -9.35 -11.32 7.42
N ILE A 41 -8.01 -11.34 7.29
CA ILE A 41 -7.09 -10.92 8.34
C ILE A 41 -6.97 -9.40 8.27
N LYS A 42 -7.46 -8.70 9.31
CA LYS A 42 -7.45 -7.24 9.43
C LYS A 42 -6.05 -6.67 9.67
N THR A 43 -5.15 -6.82 8.70
CA THR A 43 -3.81 -6.25 8.79
C THR A 43 -3.87 -4.75 8.56
N ARG A 44 -3.34 -3.99 9.50
CA ARG A 44 -3.25 -2.52 9.42
C ARG A 44 -1.80 -2.10 9.58
N LEU A 45 -1.28 -1.40 8.58
CA LEU A 45 0.03 -0.78 8.63
C LEU A 45 -0.14 0.71 8.92
N PHE A 46 0.32 1.15 10.09
CA PHE A 46 0.31 2.57 10.44
C PHE A 46 1.23 3.38 9.53
N LEU A 47 0.72 4.50 9.01
CA LEU A 47 1.46 5.40 8.12
C LEU A 47 1.84 6.71 8.82
N CYS A 48 0.86 7.46 9.31
CA CYS A 48 1.07 8.71 10.03
C CYS A 48 -0.21 9.20 10.71
N PHE A 49 -0.08 10.24 11.54
CA PHE A 49 -1.19 11.06 12.00
C PHE A 49 -1.52 12.17 10.99
N ALA A 50 -2.72 12.71 11.11
CA ALA A 50 -3.18 13.92 10.44
C ALA A 50 -3.95 14.80 11.44
N ASP A 51 -3.66 16.08 11.42
CA ASP A 51 -4.10 17.03 12.46
C ASP A 51 -5.59 17.38 12.36
N ASN A 52 -6.22 17.12 11.22
CA ASN A 52 -7.65 17.37 11.00
C ASN A 52 -8.19 16.56 9.80
N GLU A 53 -9.51 16.62 9.63
CA GLU A 53 -10.27 15.88 8.60
C GLU A 53 -9.82 16.23 7.16
N ASN A 54 -9.47 17.50 6.91
CA ASN A 54 -9.02 17.96 5.59
C ASN A 54 -7.62 17.45 5.29
N HIS A 55 -6.70 17.54 6.26
CA HIS A 55 -5.35 16.99 6.15
C HIS A 55 -5.41 15.46 5.94
N ALA A 56 -6.24 14.75 6.70
CA ALA A 56 -6.46 13.32 6.53
C ALA A 56 -6.96 12.98 5.11
N SER A 57 -7.92 13.74 4.59
CA SER A 57 -8.48 13.52 3.25
C SER A 57 -7.45 13.74 2.14
N LEU A 58 -6.56 14.73 2.28
CA LEU A 58 -5.46 14.96 1.34
C LEU A 58 -4.44 13.81 1.36
N LEU A 59 -4.05 13.35 2.56
CA LEU A 59 -3.13 12.23 2.73
C LEU A 59 -3.70 10.93 2.15
N ILE A 60 -4.98 10.62 2.41
CA ILE A 60 -5.64 9.43 1.85
C ILE A 60 -5.59 9.46 0.32
N LYS A 61 -5.96 10.58 -0.31
CA LYS A 61 -5.90 10.72 -1.77
C LYS A 61 -4.48 10.49 -2.30
N GLN A 62 -3.49 11.13 -1.68
CA GLN A 62 -2.09 11.01 -2.10
C GLN A 62 -1.57 9.57 -1.95
N PHE A 63 -1.77 8.96 -0.78
CA PHE A 63 -1.31 7.60 -0.50
C PHE A 63 -2.04 6.55 -1.34
N THR A 64 -3.32 6.77 -1.66
CA THR A 64 -4.07 5.89 -2.57
C THR A 64 -3.43 5.88 -3.96
N LEU A 65 -3.11 7.05 -4.51
CA LEU A 65 -2.43 7.15 -5.82
C LEU A 65 -1.07 6.45 -5.80
N TRP A 66 -0.32 6.61 -4.72
CA TRP A 66 0.98 5.96 -4.56
C TRP A 66 0.87 4.44 -4.42
N LEU A 67 -0.12 3.96 -3.67
CA LEU A 67 -0.38 2.54 -3.52
C LEU A 67 -0.76 1.89 -4.85
N ILE A 68 -1.61 2.55 -5.66
CA ILE A 68 -1.95 2.12 -7.01
C ILE A 68 -0.69 1.99 -7.88
N LYS A 69 0.20 3.00 -7.84
CA LYS A 69 1.46 2.99 -8.60
C LYS A 69 2.36 1.82 -8.18
N ILE A 70 2.55 1.60 -6.89
CA ILE A 70 3.35 0.48 -6.36
C ILE A 70 2.74 -0.86 -6.77
N ASN A 71 1.43 -1.02 -6.62
CA ASN A 71 0.74 -2.26 -6.98
C ASN A 71 0.79 -2.54 -8.49
N ALA A 72 0.76 -1.50 -9.33
CA ALA A 72 0.95 -1.66 -10.78
C ALA A 72 2.35 -2.18 -11.12
N LEU A 73 3.39 -1.64 -10.48
CA LEU A 73 4.78 -2.09 -10.66
C LEU A 73 4.98 -3.54 -10.17
N LYS A 74 4.41 -3.90 -9.01
CA LYS A 74 4.46 -5.28 -8.52
C LYS A 74 3.83 -6.27 -9.52
N ARG A 75 2.69 -5.90 -10.11
CA ARG A 75 2.02 -6.74 -11.12
C ARG A 75 2.82 -6.88 -12.41
N SER A 76 3.51 -5.84 -12.88
CA SER A 76 4.35 -5.96 -14.08
C SER A 76 5.54 -6.90 -13.83
N GLN A 77 6.21 -6.76 -12.68
CA GLN A 77 7.33 -7.62 -12.29
C GLN A 77 6.92 -9.10 -12.14
N GLN A 78 5.75 -9.37 -11.58
CA GLN A 78 5.22 -10.74 -11.49
C GLN A 78 4.94 -11.36 -12.86
N ARG A 79 4.42 -10.57 -13.82
CA ARG A 79 4.19 -11.03 -15.20
C ARG A 79 5.50 -11.34 -15.93
N GLU A 80 6.52 -10.53 -15.74
CA GLU A 80 7.86 -10.77 -16.30
C GLU A 80 8.48 -12.05 -15.74
N LYS A 81 8.40 -12.26 -14.42
CA LYS A 81 8.91 -13.47 -13.78
C LYS A 81 8.20 -14.74 -14.29
N GLY A 82 6.87 -14.73 -14.36
CA GLY A 82 6.09 -15.88 -14.87
C GLY A 82 6.35 -16.19 -16.34
N ARG A 83 6.69 -15.18 -17.16
CA ARG A 83 7.07 -15.37 -18.58
C ARG A 83 8.46 -15.99 -18.73
N THR A 84 9.36 -15.70 -17.81
CA THR A 84 10.72 -16.24 -17.83
C THR A 84 10.72 -17.72 -17.38
N GLU A 85 9.95 -18.04 -16.33
CA GLU A 85 9.82 -19.42 -15.81
C GLU A 85 9.18 -20.39 -16.82
N THR A 86 8.20 -19.94 -17.61
CA THR A 86 7.57 -20.75 -18.67
C THR A 86 8.50 -21.05 -19.85
N THR A 87 9.48 -20.19 -20.11
CA THR A 87 10.45 -20.39 -21.19
C THR A 87 11.55 -21.37 -20.78
N SER A 88 11.95 -21.38 -19.51
CA SER A 88 12.98 -22.29 -18.96
C SER A 88 12.52 -23.74 -18.67
N LEU A 89 11.21 -24.01 -18.72
CA LEU A 89 10.63 -25.35 -18.53
C LEU A 89 10.38 -26.09 -19.85
N SER A 90 10.80 -25.51 -20.98
CA SER A 90 10.56 -26.03 -22.33
C SER A 90 11.81 -26.58 -23.03
N GLU A 91 12.89 -26.87 -22.30
CA GLU A 91 14.14 -27.49 -22.82
C GLU A 91 14.32 -28.94 -22.35
#